data_AF-A0A3B0MZ34-F1
#
_entry.id   AF-A0A3B0MZ34-F1
#
_cell.length_a   1.000
_cell.length_b   1.000
_cell.length_c   1.000
_cell.angle_alpha   90.00
_cell.angle_beta   90.00
_cell.angle_gamma   90.00
#
_symmetry.space_group_name_H-M   'P 1'
#
loop_
_entity.id
_entity.type
_entity.pdbx_description
1 polymer ?
#
loop_
_entity_poly.entity_id
_entity_poly.type
_entity_poly.pdbx_seq_one_letter_code
_entity_poly.pdbx_strand_id
1 'polypeptide(L)'
;MSVPNTLCGSVIAAVLACATLPAVAQGTDDMTSAQEVRAEISEAMETIAAFSEQESEQAITEARAALDRLDVEIEQREEALRGGWADMSEDARATARAKLRDLREARNRLGERFGAIQAGTNSAWYEVQAGFSDAWTASSDAWSASDEQAPAD
;
A
#
# COMPACT_ATOMS: atom_id res chain seq x y z
N MET A 1 4.24 -43.54 -32.08
CA MET A 1 4.89 -42.57 -31.19
C MET A 1 4.40 -41.19 -31.55
N SER A 2 3.67 -40.55 -30.63
CA SER A 2 3.81 -39.13 -30.22
C SER A 2 2.45 -38.62 -29.73
N VAL A 3 2.40 -38.27 -28.45
CA VAL A 3 1.25 -37.66 -27.77
C VAL A 3 1.44 -36.15 -27.84
N PRO A 4 0.44 -35.33 -28.20
CA PRO A 4 0.48 -33.91 -27.90
C PRO A 4 -0.08 -33.66 -26.49
N ASN A 5 0.75 -32.98 -25.70
CA ASN A 5 0.53 -32.62 -24.30
C ASN A 5 -0.60 -31.60 -24.14
N THR A 6 -1.32 -31.73 -23.04
CA THR A 6 -2.50 -30.98 -22.62
C THR A 6 -2.18 -29.73 -21.78
N LEU A 7 -3.16 -28.82 -21.70
CA LEU A 7 -3.55 -28.01 -20.53
C LEU A 7 -2.70 -26.79 -20.11
N CYS A 8 -3.29 -25.60 -20.27
CA CYS A 8 -3.61 -24.67 -19.17
C CYS A 8 -4.57 -23.62 -19.77
N GLY A 9 -5.81 -23.41 -19.36
CA GLY A 9 -6.43 -23.69 -18.07
C GLY A 9 -7.25 -22.44 -17.72
N SER A 10 -8.49 -22.41 -18.19
CA SER A 10 -9.45 -21.31 -18.16
C SER A 10 -9.82 -20.78 -16.76
N VAL A 11 -10.12 -19.47 -16.71
CA VAL A 11 -11.24 -18.80 -16.00
C VAL A 11 -11.58 -19.34 -14.60
N ILE A 12 -11.24 -18.59 -13.55
CA ILE A 12 -11.88 -18.75 -12.23
C ILE A 12 -12.98 -17.70 -12.09
N ALA A 13 -14.20 -18.22 -12.03
CA ALA A 13 -15.45 -17.51 -11.87
C ALA A 13 -15.71 -17.12 -10.41
N ALA A 14 -16.38 -16.00 -10.24
CA ALA A 14 -16.92 -15.50 -8.97
C ALA A 14 -17.93 -16.48 -8.35
N VAL A 15 -17.82 -16.70 -7.04
CA VAL A 15 -18.95 -17.12 -6.19
C VAL A 15 -18.94 -16.26 -4.94
N LEU A 16 -19.74 -15.19 -4.99
CA LEU A 16 -20.13 -14.38 -3.85
C LEU A 16 -21.30 -15.10 -3.16
N ALA A 17 -21.07 -15.63 -1.96
CA ALA A 17 -22.14 -16.18 -1.11
C ALA A 17 -22.28 -15.30 0.13
N CYS A 18 -23.29 -14.44 0.12
CA CYS A 18 -23.76 -13.68 1.28
C CYS A 18 -24.23 -14.64 2.40
N ALA A 19 -23.68 -14.50 3.59
CA ALA A 19 -24.30 -14.94 4.83
C ALA A 19 -24.24 -13.78 5.85
N THR A 20 -25.42 -13.33 6.25
CA THR A 20 -25.69 -12.21 7.17
C THR A 20 -25.48 -12.61 8.63
N LEU A 21 -24.72 -11.82 9.41
CA LEU A 21 -24.94 -11.63 10.86
C LEU A 21 -24.51 -10.20 11.28
N PRO A 22 -25.21 -9.57 12.24
CA PRO A 22 -24.88 -8.24 12.74
C PRO A 22 -23.86 -8.36 13.87
N ALA A 23 -22.66 -7.84 13.68
CA ALA A 23 -21.67 -7.70 14.75
C ALA A 23 -21.18 -6.25 14.77
N VAL A 24 -21.72 -5.49 15.72
CA VAL A 24 -21.10 -4.24 16.16
C VAL A 24 -19.80 -4.61 16.87
N ALA A 25 -18.69 -4.62 16.13
CA ALA A 25 -17.34 -4.78 16.65
C ALA A 25 -16.42 -3.78 15.95
N GLN A 26 -16.71 -2.48 16.10
CA GLN A 26 -15.97 -1.40 15.44
C GLN A 26 -14.60 -1.09 16.08
N GLY A 27 -13.87 -2.11 16.54
CA GLY A 27 -12.53 -1.95 17.11
C GLY A 27 -11.49 -2.91 16.57
N THR A 28 -11.91 -3.99 15.92
CA THR A 28 -11.00 -5.01 15.38
C THR A 28 -11.01 -5.07 13.86
N ASP A 29 -12.15 -4.81 13.21
CA ASP A 29 -12.28 -4.87 11.74
C ASP A 29 -11.39 -3.83 11.02
N ASP A 30 -11.28 -2.61 11.54
CA ASP A 30 -10.48 -1.53 10.92
C ASP A 30 -8.96 -1.76 11.01
N MET A 31 -8.50 -2.41 12.08
CA MET A 31 -7.08 -2.75 12.24
C MET A 31 -6.70 -3.96 11.38
N THR A 32 -7.61 -4.92 11.20
CA THR A 32 -7.41 -6.02 10.24
C THR A 32 -7.44 -5.52 8.80
N SER A 33 -8.35 -4.61 8.45
CA SER A 33 -8.41 -4.05 7.09
C SER A 33 -7.17 -3.21 6.76
N ALA A 34 -6.72 -2.34 7.66
CA ALA A 34 -5.52 -1.54 7.42
C ALA A 34 -4.24 -2.38 7.27
N GLN A 35 -4.13 -3.48 8.03
CA GLN A 35 -3.00 -4.42 7.91
C GLN A 35 -3.09 -5.24 6.62
N GLU A 36 -4.28 -5.69 6.23
CA GLU A 36 -4.51 -6.38 4.96
C GLU A 36 -4.19 -5.46 3.78
N VAL A 37 -4.69 -4.24 3.77
CA VAL A 37 -4.39 -3.27 2.70
C VAL A 37 -2.90 -2.99 2.62
N ARG A 38 -2.20 -2.85 3.75
CA ARG A 38 -0.74 -2.70 3.74
C ARG A 38 -0.03 -3.95 3.20
N ALA A 39 -0.50 -5.15 3.54
CA ALA A 39 0.05 -6.39 3.03
C ALA A 39 -0.16 -6.52 1.51
N GLU A 40 -1.35 -6.20 1.01
CA GLU A 40 -1.67 -6.19 -0.41
C GLU A 40 -0.80 -5.19 -1.18
N ILE A 41 -0.62 -3.98 -0.63
CA ILE A 41 0.26 -2.98 -1.26
C ILE A 41 1.72 -3.47 -1.20
N SER A 42 2.16 -4.09 -0.09
CA SER A 42 3.51 -4.66 0.02
C SER A 42 3.75 -5.75 -1.02
N GLU A 43 2.81 -6.66 -1.19
CA GLU A 43 2.88 -7.75 -2.18
C GLU A 43 2.92 -7.21 -3.61
N ALA A 44 2.09 -6.20 -3.93
CA ALA A 44 2.15 -5.53 -5.23
C ALA A 44 3.53 -4.91 -5.47
N MET A 45 4.11 -4.28 -4.45
CA MET A 45 5.40 -3.59 -4.51
C MET A 45 6.59 -4.56 -4.60
N GLU A 46 6.52 -5.71 -3.94
CA GLU A 46 7.47 -6.82 -4.10
C GLU A 46 7.37 -7.46 -5.49
N THR A 47 6.15 -7.58 -6.03
CA THR A 47 5.92 -8.05 -7.40
C THR A 47 6.58 -7.10 -8.41
N ILE A 48 6.46 -5.79 -8.19
CA ILE A 48 7.15 -4.76 -8.98
C ILE A 48 8.67 -4.90 -8.90
N ALA A 49 9.19 -5.27 -7.73
CA ALA A 49 10.61 -5.54 -7.56
C ALA A 49 11.10 -6.83 -8.25
N ALA A 50 10.18 -7.74 -8.61
CA ALA A 50 10.49 -8.99 -9.29
C ALA A 50 10.37 -8.90 -10.82
N PHE A 51 9.72 -7.86 -11.36
CA PHE A 51 9.49 -7.74 -12.80
C PHE A 51 10.78 -7.49 -13.60
N SER A 52 10.85 -8.16 -14.75
CA SER A 52 11.91 -7.91 -15.73
C SER A 52 11.69 -6.61 -16.50
N GLU A 53 12.73 -6.13 -17.18
CA GLU A 53 12.66 -4.98 -18.08
C GLU A 53 11.57 -5.13 -19.16
N GLN A 54 11.31 -6.36 -19.62
CA GLN A 54 10.26 -6.65 -20.61
C GLN A 54 8.83 -6.54 -20.04
N GLU A 55 8.67 -6.61 -18.72
CA GLU A 55 7.38 -6.55 -18.01
C GLU A 55 7.15 -5.17 -17.37
N SER A 56 8.03 -4.21 -17.62
CA SER A 56 8.04 -2.87 -17.02
C SER A 56 6.71 -2.10 -17.20
N GLU A 57 6.05 -2.23 -18.34
CA GLU A 57 4.75 -1.58 -18.58
C GLU A 57 3.63 -2.13 -17.68
N GLN A 58 3.62 -3.45 -17.48
CA GLN A 58 2.67 -4.08 -16.56
C GLN A 58 3.01 -3.69 -15.11
N ALA A 59 4.28 -3.74 -14.76
CA ALA A 59 4.78 -3.30 -13.45
C ALA A 59 4.35 -1.86 -13.12
N ILE A 60 4.48 -0.93 -14.06
CA ILE A 60 4.07 0.48 -13.90
C ILE A 60 2.56 0.59 -13.65
N THR A 61 1.76 -0.24 -14.32
CA THR A 61 0.29 -0.23 -14.17
C THR A 61 -0.12 -0.73 -12.78
N GLU A 62 0.48 -1.83 -12.33
CA GLU A 62 0.21 -2.38 -10.99
C GLU A 62 0.71 -1.43 -9.89
N ALA A 63 1.89 -0.83 -10.08
CA ALA A 63 2.45 0.17 -9.18
C ALA A 63 1.53 1.39 -9.03
N ARG A 64 0.94 1.86 -10.14
CA ARG A 64 -0.01 2.97 -10.09
C ARG A 64 -1.22 2.63 -9.22
N ALA A 65 -1.81 1.45 -9.43
CA ALA A 65 -2.97 1.02 -8.65
C ALA A 65 -2.65 0.87 -7.16
N ALA A 66 -1.45 0.37 -6.84
CA ALA A 66 -0.97 0.27 -5.45
C ALA A 66 -0.79 1.66 -4.80
N LEU A 67 -0.25 2.63 -5.54
CA LEU A 67 -0.10 4.01 -5.07
C LEU A 67 -1.45 4.71 -4.86
N ASP A 68 -2.40 4.52 -5.78
CA ASP A 68 -3.75 5.10 -5.64
C ASP A 68 -4.45 4.55 -4.37
N ARG A 69 -4.24 3.27 -4.04
CA ARG A 69 -4.74 2.67 -2.78
C ARG A 69 -4.06 3.26 -1.56
N LEU A 70 -2.73 3.38 -1.57
CA LEU A 70 -1.96 4.03 -0.50
C LEU A 70 -2.49 5.45 -0.22
N ASP A 71 -2.81 6.21 -1.26
CA ASP A 71 -3.31 7.58 -1.14
C ASP A 71 -4.66 7.63 -0.42
N VAL A 72 -5.58 6.74 -0.79
CA VAL A 72 -6.88 6.60 -0.14
C VAL A 72 -6.73 6.24 1.34
N GLU A 73 -5.81 5.34 1.68
CA GLU A 73 -5.57 4.95 3.07
C GLU A 73 -4.99 6.09 3.92
N ILE A 74 -4.05 6.87 3.36
CA ILE A 74 -3.53 8.07 4.02
C ILE A 74 -4.67 9.07 4.27
N GLU A 75 -5.55 9.30 3.30
CA GLU A 75 -6.70 10.19 3.46
C GLU A 75 -7.65 9.74 4.57
N GLN A 76 -8.00 8.44 4.61
CA GLN A 76 -8.86 7.88 5.66
C GLN A 76 -8.24 8.05 7.05
N ARG A 77 -6.92 7.86 7.17
CA ARG A 77 -6.18 8.06 8.43
C ARG A 77 -6.23 9.50 8.90
N GLU A 78 -6.07 10.44 7.97
CA GLU A 78 -6.18 11.86 8.29
C GLU A 78 -7.60 12.23 8.73
N GLU A 79 -8.63 11.63 8.13
CA GLU A 79 -10.02 11.80 8.52
C GLU A 79 -10.29 11.25 9.93
N ALA A 80 -9.82 10.04 10.22
CA ALA A 80 -9.92 9.44 11.55
C ALA A 80 -9.23 10.32 12.60
N LEU A 81 -8.05 10.84 12.30
CA LEU A 81 -7.35 11.76 13.20
C LEU A 81 -8.13 13.06 13.43
N ARG A 82 -8.73 13.63 12.38
CA ARG A 82 -9.58 14.82 12.50
C ARG A 82 -10.83 14.52 13.35
N GLY A 83 -11.42 13.33 13.20
CA GLY A 83 -12.59 12.90 13.97
C GLY A 83 -12.32 12.79 15.47
N GLY A 84 -11.18 12.22 15.86
CA GLY A 84 -10.77 12.08 17.27
C GLY A 84 -10.07 13.31 17.86
N TRP A 85 -9.92 14.39 17.08
CA TRP A 85 -9.04 15.51 17.44
C TRP A 85 -9.41 16.19 18.76
N ALA A 86 -10.71 16.37 19.02
CA ALA A 86 -11.23 17.06 20.20
C ALA A 86 -10.89 16.32 21.51
N ASP A 87 -10.80 14.99 21.44
CA ASP A 87 -10.60 14.12 22.59
C ASP A 87 -9.11 13.87 22.91
N MET A 88 -8.21 14.31 22.02
CA MET A 88 -6.75 14.16 22.20
C MET A 88 -6.14 15.25 23.07
N SER A 89 -5.13 14.86 23.86
CA SER A 89 -4.21 15.79 24.54
C SER A 89 -3.36 16.58 23.54
N GLU A 90 -2.76 17.70 23.96
CA GLU A 90 -1.85 18.46 23.10
C GLU A 90 -0.63 17.65 22.65
N ASP A 91 -0.07 16.82 23.54
CA ASP A 91 1.07 15.95 23.22
C ASP A 91 0.67 14.86 22.22
N ALA A 92 -0.52 14.27 22.36
CA ALA A 92 -1.06 13.32 21.40
C ALA A 92 -1.28 13.96 20.02
N ARG A 93 -1.84 15.18 19.99
CA ARG A 93 -2.02 15.97 18.77
C ARG A 93 -0.69 16.30 18.08
N ALA A 94 0.33 16.70 18.85
CA ALA A 94 1.66 17.00 18.33
C ALA A 94 2.32 15.75 17.72
N THR A 95 2.24 14.62 18.44
CA THR A 95 2.75 13.32 17.99
C THR A 95 2.07 12.87 16.70
N ALA A 96 0.74 12.94 16.65
CA ALA A 96 -0.01 12.54 15.47
C ALA A 96 0.29 13.41 14.24
N ARG A 97 0.43 14.73 14.43
CA ARG A 97 0.85 15.65 13.36
C ARG A 97 2.24 15.30 12.81
N ALA A 98 3.19 14.96 13.68
CA ALA A 98 4.53 14.58 13.26
C ALA A 98 4.51 13.29 12.44
N LYS A 99 3.81 12.26 12.94
CA LYS A 99 3.65 10.97 12.24
C LYS A 99 3.00 11.13 10.86
N LEU A 100 1.91 11.90 10.77
CA LEU A 100 1.26 12.18 9.48
C LEU A 100 2.15 12.97 8.51
N ARG A 101 2.95 13.92 9.01
CA ARG A 101 3.92 14.64 8.17
C ARG A 101 4.93 13.64 7.59
N ASP A 102 5.51 12.80 8.43
CA ASP A 102 6.54 11.84 8.01
C ASP A 102 5.98 10.85 6.98
N LEU A 103 4.74 10.38 7.18
CA LEU A 103 4.02 9.54 6.22
C LEU A 103 3.81 10.23 4.86
N ARG A 104 3.33 11.49 4.86
CA ARG A 104 3.15 12.27 3.63
C ARG A 104 4.46 12.51 2.89
N GLU A 105 5.53 12.82 3.62
CA GLU A 105 6.86 12.99 3.03
C GLU A 105 7.38 11.69 2.41
N ALA A 106 7.17 10.55 3.06
CA ALA A 106 7.55 9.25 2.52
C ALA A 106 6.76 8.91 1.24
N ARG A 107 5.43 9.09 1.25
CA ARG A 107 4.58 8.94 0.06
C ARG A 107 5.02 9.84 -1.08
N ASN A 108 5.38 11.09 -0.81
CA ASN A 108 5.84 12.02 -1.86
C ASN A 108 7.13 11.52 -2.52
N ARG A 109 8.11 11.08 -1.72
CA ARG A 109 9.35 10.47 -2.25
C ARG A 109 9.05 9.23 -3.08
N LEU A 110 8.10 8.42 -2.65
CA LEU A 110 7.67 7.25 -3.41
C LEU A 110 7.06 7.64 -4.77
N GLY A 111 6.21 8.68 -4.80
CA GLY A 111 5.65 9.24 -6.02
C GLY A 111 6.71 9.81 -6.97
N GLU A 112 7.74 10.48 -6.45
CA GLU A 112 8.88 10.95 -7.25
C GLU A 112 9.62 9.78 -7.91
N ARG A 113 9.87 8.70 -7.16
CA ARG A 113 10.52 7.49 -7.69
C ARG A 113 9.65 6.78 -8.72
N PHE A 114 8.35 6.72 -8.50
CA PHE A 114 7.41 6.21 -9.49
C PHE A 114 7.43 7.02 -10.79
N GLY A 115 7.46 8.35 -10.69
CA GLY A 115 7.63 9.23 -11.85
C GLY A 115 8.95 8.97 -12.59
N ALA A 116 10.02 8.71 -11.86
CA ALA A 116 11.31 8.33 -12.45
C ALA A 116 11.23 6.98 -13.18
N ILE A 117 10.49 5.99 -12.67
CA ILE A 117 10.26 4.71 -13.36
C ILE A 117 9.54 4.97 -14.69
N GLN A 118 8.47 5.78 -14.68
CA GLN A 118 7.71 6.11 -15.89
C GLN A 118 8.50 6.86 -16.96
N ALA A 119 9.40 7.73 -16.54
CA ALA A 119 10.25 8.49 -17.45
C ALA A 119 11.53 7.73 -17.85
N GLY A 120 11.87 6.67 -17.12
CA GLY A 120 13.09 5.90 -17.29
C GLY A 120 13.10 5.13 -18.60
N THR A 121 14.30 4.98 -19.17
CA THR A 121 14.49 4.04 -20.27
C THR A 121 14.70 2.63 -19.72
N ASN A 122 14.31 1.66 -20.51
CA ASN A 122 14.44 0.23 -20.26
C ASN A 122 15.86 -0.18 -19.75
N SER A 123 16.92 0.42 -20.28
CA SER A 123 18.31 0.18 -19.85
C SER A 123 18.66 0.64 -18.42
N ALA A 124 17.83 1.49 -17.79
CA ALA A 124 18.00 1.98 -16.42
C ALA A 124 16.98 1.35 -15.46
N TRP A 125 16.15 0.42 -15.94
CA TRP A 125 15.04 -0.18 -15.21
C TRP A 125 15.42 -0.62 -13.79
N TYR A 126 16.46 -1.45 -13.67
CA TYR A 126 16.86 -2.02 -12.37
C TYR A 126 17.34 -0.98 -11.34
N GLU A 127 18.02 0.08 -11.78
CA GLU A 127 18.47 1.15 -10.87
C GLU A 127 17.28 1.95 -10.34
N VAL A 128 16.35 2.32 -11.23
CA VAL A 128 15.19 3.12 -10.87
C VAL A 128 14.19 2.30 -10.04
N GLN A 129 14.03 1.01 -10.37
CA GLN A 129 13.26 0.04 -9.61
C GLN A 129 13.79 -0.13 -8.18
N ALA A 130 15.11 -0.26 -8.00
CA ALA A 130 15.71 -0.36 -6.66
C ALA A 130 15.41 0.88 -5.81
N GLY A 131 15.57 2.07 -6.38
CA GLY A 131 15.25 3.32 -5.68
C GLY A 131 13.75 3.47 -5.32
N PHE A 132 12.86 2.85 -6.09
CA PHE A 132 11.45 2.77 -5.77
C PHE A 132 11.15 1.79 -4.63
N SER A 133 11.77 0.60 -4.61
CA SER A 133 11.66 -0.36 -3.51
C SER A 133 12.17 0.21 -2.18
N ASP A 134 13.24 1.00 -2.20
CA ASP A 134 13.75 1.69 -1.01
C ASP A 134 12.75 2.74 -0.50
N ALA A 135 12.16 3.52 -1.41
CA ALA A 135 11.15 4.52 -1.06
C ALA A 135 9.85 3.88 -0.54
N TRP A 136 9.51 2.68 -1.04
CA TRP A 136 8.40 1.89 -0.53
C TRP A 136 8.64 1.45 0.91
N THR A 137 9.82 0.89 1.19
CA THR A 137 10.22 0.49 2.55
C THR A 137 10.08 1.65 3.53
N ALA A 138 10.63 2.82 3.17
CA ALA A 138 10.51 4.01 4.00
C ALA A 138 9.05 4.47 4.22
N SER A 139 8.18 4.28 3.22
CA SER A 139 6.76 4.61 3.34
C SER A 139 6.02 3.62 4.24
N SER A 140 6.31 2.33 4.12
CA SER A 140 5.76 1.27 4.96
C SER A 140 6.19 1.42 6.43
N ASP A 141 7.43 1.82 6.67
CA ASP A 141 7.95 2.10 8.01
C ASP A 141 7.25 3.32 8.63
N ALA A 142 7.11 4.41 7.88
CA ALA A 142 6.42 5.62 8.34
C ALA A 142 4.93 5.35 8.61
N TRP A 143 4.30 4.51 7.78
CA TRP A 143 2.94 4.02 8.02
C TRP A 143 2.87 3.24 9.33
N SER A 144 3.73 2.23 9.52
CA SER A 144 3.73 1.40 10.73
C SER A 144 3.95 2.23 12.01
N ALA A 145 4.86 3.20 11.96
CA ALA A 145 5.07 4.15 13.04
C ALA A 145 3.83 5.01 13.34
N SER A 146 3.00 5.26 12.32
CA SER A 146 1.74 6.00 12.45
C SER A 146 0.61 5.17 13.09
N ASP A 147 0.62 3.84 12.91
CA ASP A 147 -0.34 2.90 13.52
C ASP A 147 -0.08 2.68 15.01
N GLU A 148 1.18 2.78 15.45
CA GLU A 148 1.53 2.61 16.85
C GLU A 148 0.92 3.77 17.67
N GLN A 149 -0.20 3.50 18.36
CA GLN A 149 -0.95 4.50 19.12
C GLN A 149 -0.03 5.31 20.03
N ALA A 150 -0.23 6.63 20.06
CA ALA A 150 0.25 7.42 21.20
C ALA A 150 -0.42 6.85 22.47
N PRO A 151 0.32 6.62 23.56
CA PRO A 151 -0.26 6.06 24.78
C PRO A 151 -1.48 6.88 25.18
N ALA A 152 -2.60 6.19 25.36
CA ALA A 152 -3.76 6.75 26.03
C ALA A 152 -3.38 6.93 27.51
N ASP A 153 -3.21 8.18 27.94
CA ASP A 153 -3.17 8.55 29.35
C ASP A 153 -4.59 8.78 29.88
#